data_AF-A0A2K0VVL4-F1
#
_entry.id   AF-A0A2K0VVL4-F1
#
_cell.length_a   1.000
_cell.length_b   1.000
_cell.length_c   1.000
_cell.angle_alpha   90.00
_cell.angle_beta   90.00
_cell.angle_gamma   90.00
#
_symmetry.space_group_name_H-M   'P 1'
#
loop_
_entity.id
_entity.type
_entity.pdbx_description
1 polymer ?
#
loop_
_entity_poly.entity_id
_entity_poly.type
_entity_poly.pdbx_seq_one_letter_code
_entity_poly.pdbx_strand_id
1 'polypeptide(L)'
;MNMDAFVRPGLNTLPDPLFGLLKGYVLYGERFPTILTCMGALNALATFLQIEQVAKGDAIWSDEEQMDLLLNPIAHDLLNQQQLKLPQSNTPFEIILESLRLGAIIWIIQAKRRCRSYPGTAQAYIKTLVRIISDNAEDGTPWNCSAELQVVRLWLLVLCSVSEPSAQDYSTLMRIIASEMKEQNLVTWSQLFSSIQRMPWIYSREVPDLSTL
;
A
#
# COMPACT_ATOMS: atom_id res chain seq x y z
N MET A 1 0.87 2.01 30.16
CA MET A 1 1.79 1.46 29.13
C MET A 1 2.38 2.68 28.42
N ASN A 2 3.68 2.94 28.60
CA ASN A 2 4.32 4.17 28.11
C ASN A 2 4.27 4.24 26.57
N MET A 3 3.76 5.35 26.04
CA MET A 3 3.69 5.68 24.61
C MET A 3 5.06 6.11 24.01
N ASP A 4 6.16 5.99 24.76
CA ASP A 4 7.50 6.47 24.35
C ASP A 4 8.17 5.64 23.24
N ALA A 5 7.47 4.66 22.63
CA ALA A 5 8.07 3.69 21.73
C ALA A 5 7.56 3.72 20.28
N PHE A 6 6.84 4.75 19.83
CA PHE A 6 6.84 5.08 18.39
C PHE A 6 8.12 5.85 18.05
N VAL A 7 9.26 5.17 18.22
CA VAL A 7 10.50 5.52 17.53
C VAL A 7 10.10 5.66 16.06
N ARG A 8 10.25 6.88 15.49
CA ARG A 8 9.94 7.15 14.09
C ARG A 8 10.44 5.95 13.25
N PRO A 9 9.53 5.14 12.69
CA PRO A 9 9.95 3.91 12.04
C PRO A 9 10.85 4.27 10.86
N GLY A 10 12.15 3.99 11.00
CA GLY A 10 13.13 4.26 9.96
C GLY A 10 13.09 3.19 8.86
N LEU A 11 14.06 3.23 7.95
CA LEU A 11 14.26 2.22 6.90
C LEU A 11 14.32 0.77 7.44
N ASN A 12 14.63 0.58 8.73
CA ASN A 12 14.66 -0.73 9.39
C ASN A 12 13.29 -1.41 9.49
N THR A 13 12.21 -0.67 9.27
CA THR A 13 10.83 -1.18 9.28
C THR A 13 10.24 -1.30 7.88
N LEU A 14 11.04 -1.04 6.85
CA LEU A 14 10.60 -1.10 5.46
C LEU A 14 10.16 -2.53 5.10
N PRO A 15 9.09 -2.72 4.31
CA PRO A 15 8.74 -4.03 3.75
C PRO A 15 9.90 -4.65 2.96
N ASP A 16 10.12 -5.96 3.10
CA ASP A 16 11.15 -6.72 2.37
C ASP A 16 11.18 -6.42 0.86
N PRO A 17 10.03 -6.37 0.15
CA PRO A 17 10.04 -6.06 -1.28
C PRO A 17 10.55 -4.65 -1.61
N LEU A 18 10.44 -3.70 -0.68
CA LEU A 18 10.90 -2.32 -0.89
C LEU A 18 12.38 -2.13 -0.53
N PHE A 19 13.01 -3.04 0.22
CA PHE A 19 14.46 -2.99 0.44
C PHE A 19 15.25 -3.12 -0.87
N GLY A 20 14.73 -3.82 -1.87
CA GLY A 20 15.33 -3.91 -3.21
C GLY A 20 15.50 -2.54 -3.89
N LEU A 21 14.59 -1.59 -3.61
CA LEU A 21 14.65 -0.23 -4.14
C LEU A 21 15.79 0.61 -3.54
N LEU A 22 16.34 0.22 -2.38
CA LEU A 22 17.45 0.93 -1.75
C LEU A 22 18.80 0.64 -2.43
N LYS A 23 18.95 -0.53 -3.06
CA LYS A 23 20.25 -1.01 -3.59
C LYS A 23 20.64 -0.43 -4.96
N GLY A 24 19.77 0.33 -5.63
CA GLY A 24 20.01 0.78 -7.01
C GLY A 24 20.01 2.30 -7.24
N TYR A 25 19.56 3.12 -6.29
CA TYR A 25 19.02 4.46 -6.63
C TYR A 25 19.43 5.58 -5.65
N VAL A 26 20.72 5.67 -5.32
CA VAL A 26 21.34 6.63 -4.38
C VAL A 26 21.27 8.12 -4.84
N LEU A 27 20.63 8.43 -5.97
CA LEU A 27 20.75 9.75 -6.63
C LEU A 27 19.46 10.62 -6.64
N TYR A 28 18.41 10.25 -5.92
CA TYR A 28 17.12 10.94 -6.05
C TYR A 28 16.76 11.69 -4.77
N GLY A 29 16.31 12.95 -4.94
CA GLY A 29 16.16 13.95 -3.88
C GLY A 29 15.18 13.60 -2.75
N GLU A 30 14.87 14.59 -1.92
CA GLU A 30 14.19 14.43 -0.60
C GLU A 30 12.87 13.64 -0.61
N ARG A 31 12.21 13.51 -1.77
CA ARG A 31 10.96 12.76 -1.95
C ARG A 31 11.11 11.26 -1.75
N PHE A 32 12.19 10.67 -2.25
CA PHE A 32 12.45 9.23 -2.17
C PHE A 32 12.58 8.72 -0.73
N PRO A 33 13.47 9.26 0.13
CA PRO A 33 13.60 8.79 1.49
C PRO A 33 12.34 9.05 2.31
N THR A 34 11.59 10.13 2.02
CA THR A 34 10.34 10.45 2.72
C THR A 34 9.26 9.40 2.45
N ILE A 35 9.01 9.04 1.18
CA ILE A 35 8.01 8.03 0.83
C ILE A 35 8.39 6.66 1.42
N LEU A 36 9.66 6.26 1.34
CA LEU A 36 10.09 4.99 1.94
C LEU A 36 9.99 4.99 3.46
N THR A 37 10.27 6.10 4.13
CA THR A 37 10.05 6.24 5.58
C THR A 37 8.57 6.11 5.93
N CYS A 38 7.67 6.70 5.13
CA CYS A 38 6.23 6.52 5.29
C CYS A 38 5.82 5.05 5.11
N MET A 39 6.38 4.35 4.12
CA MET A 39 6.11 2.92 3.92
C MET A 39 6.60 2.05 5.09
N GLY A 40 7.77 2.37 5.66
CA GLY A 40 8.25 1.74 6.89
C GLY A 40 7.32 1.99 8.08
N ALA A 41 6.88 3.23 8.25
CA ALA A 41 5.92 3.59 9.29
C ALA A 41 4.58 2.86 9.14
N LEU A 42 4.07 2.73 7.91
CA LEU A 42 2.87 1.93 7.63
C LEU A 42 3.08 0.45 7.93
N ASN A 43 4.25 -0.10 7.64
CA ASN A 43 4.56 -1.50 7.92
C ASN A 43 4.67 -1.78 9.43
N ALA A 44 5.32 -0.90 10.18
CA ALA A 44 5.37 -0.96 11.63
C ALA A 44 3.95 -0.86 12.23
N LEU A 45 3.14 0.06 11.70
CA LEU A 45 1.75 0.22 12.14
C LEU A 45 0.90 -1.00 11.81
N ALA A 46 0.98 -1.54 10.58
CA ALA A 46 0.29 -2.77 10.21
C ALA A 46 0.64 -3.93 11.15
N THR A 47 1.92 -4.07 11.50
CA THR A 47 2.39 -5.08 12.46
C THR A 47 1.80 -4.84 13.86
N PHE A 48 1.81 -3.60 14.33
CA PHE A 48 1.20 -3.22 15.61
C PHE A 48 -0.30 -3.56 15.62
N LEU A 49 -1.04 -3.18 14.59
CA LEU A 49 -2.48 -3.46 14.47
C LEU A 49 -2.76 -4.96 14.47
N GLN A 50 -1.94 -5.77 13.79
CA GLN A 50 -2.08 -7.23 13.80
C GLN A 50 -1.87 -7.82 15.20
N ILE A 51 -0.83 -7.38 15.91
CA ILE A 51 -0.54 -7.83 17.28
C ILE A 51 -1.68 -7.46 18.22
N GLU A 52 -2.13 -6.22 18.16
CA GLU A 52 -3.20 -5.69 19.01
C GLU A 52 -4.55 -6.34 18.66
N GLN A 53 -4.83 -6.63 17.39
CA GLN A 53 -6.03 -7.38 16.99
C GLN A 53 -6.03 -8.80 17.55
N VAL A 54 -4.87 -9.47 17.62
CA VAL A 54 -4.76 -10.79 18.28
C VAL A 54 -5.00 -10.68 19.78
N ALA A 55 -4.53 -9.60 20.42
CA ALA A 55 -4.66 -9.41 21.87
C ALA A 55 -6.05 -8.92 22.31
N LYS A 56 -6.68 -8.03 21.53
CA LYS A 56 -7.90 -7.29 21.90
C LYS A 56 -9.09 -7.56 20.99
N GLY A 57 -8.93 -8.36 19.94
CA GLY A 57 -9.95 -8.55 18.92
C GLY A 57 -10.28 -7.24 18.19
N ASP A 58 -11.53 -7.09 17.76
CA ASP A 58 -11.98 -5.90 17.02
C ASP A 58 -12.08 -4.62 17.85
N ALA A 59 -11.86 -4.69 19.17
CA ALA A 59 -11.89 -3.53 20.05
C ALA A 59 -10.81 -2.48 19.68
N ILE A 60 -9.72 -2.90 19.02
CA ILE A 60 -8.70 -1.98 18.50
C ILE A 60 -9.27 -0.93 17.54
N TRP A 61 -10.26 -1.33 16.73
CA TRP A 61 -10.89 -0.45 15.74
C TRP A 61 -11.90 0.52 16.37
N SER A 62 -12.12 0.46 17.69
CA SER A 62 -13.01 1.40 18.39
C SER A 62 -12.29 2.63 18.94
N ASP A 63 -10.95 2.62 18.98
CA ASP A 63 -10.14 3.72 19.51
C ASP A 63 -9.74 4.70 18.39
N GLU A 64 -10.68 5.58 18.03
CA GLU A 64 -10.50 6.59 16.99
C GLU A 64 -9.34 7.55 17.30
N GLU A 65 -9.21 7.99 18.56
CA GLU A 65 -8.17 8.95 18.96
C GLU A 65 -6.78 8.35 18.82
N GLN A 66 -6.58 7.11 19.30
CA GLN A 66 -5.32 6.41 19.12
C GLN A 66 -4.98 6.23 17.65
N MET A 67 -5.97 5.84 16.83
CA MET A 67 -5.76 5.61 15.40
C MET A 67 -5.40 6.89 14.65
N ASP A 68 -6.03 8.01 14.99
CA ASP A 68 -5.70 9.31 14.42
C ASP A 68 -4.30 9.79 14.83
N LEU A 69 -3.90 9.59 16.09
CA LEU A 69 -2.55 9.91 16.56
C LEU A 69 -1.46 9.14 15.78
N LEU A 70 -1.74 7.89 15.40
CA LEU A 70 -0.81 7.05 14.65
C LEU A 70 -0.79 7.39 13.15
N LEU A 71 -1.94 7.69 12.55
CA LEU A 71 -2.09 7.85 11.11
C LEU A 71 -1.85 9.28 10.61
N ASN A 72 -2.22 10.30 11.38
CA ASN A 72 -2.18 11.70 10.95
C ASN A 72 -0.76 12.19 10.57
N PRO A 73 0.30 11.85 11.33
CA PRO A 73 1.65 12.26 10.96
C PRO A 73 2.08 11.69 9.61
N ILE A 74 1.79 10.41 9.35
CA ILE A 74 2.11 9.73 8.09
C ILE A 74 1.33 10.36 6.93
N ALA A 75 0.03 10.61 7.14
CA ALA A 75 -0.82 11.24 6.14
C ALA A 75 -0.33 12.65 5.78
N HIS A 76 0.02 13.44 6.79
CA HIS A 76 0.54 14.79 6.60
C HIS A 76 1.82 14.80 5.75
N ASP A 77 2.77 13.90 6.06
CA ASP A 77 4.02 13.80 5.31
C ASP A 77 3.75 13.41 3.84
N LEU A 78 2.90 12.41 3.58
CA LEU A 78 2.52 11.97 2.23
C LEU A 78 1.80 13.03 1.40
N LEU A 79 0.96 13.85 2.04
CA LEU A 79 0.22 14.94 1.37
C LEU A 79 1.14 16.13 1.08
N ASN A 80 2.09 16.45 1.96
CA ASN A 80 3.09 17.48 1.67
C ASN A 80 4.00 17.10 0.50
N GLN A 81 4.28 15.81 0.31
CA GLN A 81 5.01 15.35 -0.88
C GLN A 81 4.28 15.60 -2.21
N GLN A 82 2.95 15.80 -2.19
CA GLN A 82 2.19 16.15 -3.39
C GLN A 82 2.44 17.60 -3.84
N GLN A 83 2.78 18.48 -2.90
CA GLN A 83 3.03 19.90 -3.17
C GLN A 83 4.44 20.15 -3.72
N LEU A 84 5.36 19.20 -3.51
CA LEU A 84 6.63 19.17 -4.21
C LEU A 84 6.35 18.86 -5.68
N LYS A 85 6.74 19.79 -6.58
CA LYS A 85 6.55 19.69 -8.04
C LYS A 85 6.74 18.25 -8.50
N LEU A 86 5.70 17.67 -9.08
CA LEU A 86 5.79 16.40 -9.80
C LEU A 86 6.93 16.57 -10.82
N PRO A 87 8.03 15.82 -10.73
CA PRO A 87 9.05 15.91 -11.76
C PRO A 87 8.37 15.54 -13.10
N GLN A 88 8.53 16.42 -14.08
CA GLN A 88 7.94 16.29 -15.42
C GLN A 88 8.51 15.09 -16.21
N SER A 89 9.33 14.26 -15.57
CA SER A 89 9.96 13.10 -16.14
C SER A 89 9.12 11.86 -15.79
N ASN A 90 8.44 11.30 -16.81
CA ASN A 90 7.81 9.98 -16.77
C ASN A 90 8.85 8.86 -16.64
N THR A 91 9.73 8.94 -15.64
CA THR A 91 10.72 7.91 -15.38
C THR A 91 10.02 6.73 -14.72
N PRO A 92 10.43 5.49 -15.03
CA PRO A 92 9.95 4.28 -14.37
C PRO A 92 9.90 4.39 -12.83
N PHE A 93 10.86 5.09 -12.24
CA PHE A 93 10.99 5.27 -10.80
C PHE A 93 9.95 6.22 -10.18
N GLU A 94 9.68 7.36 -10.83
CA GLU A 94 8.65 8.29 -10.36
C GLU A 94 7.25 7.67 -10.42
N ILE A 95 7.03 6.77 -11.39
CA ILE A 95 5.81 5.96 -11.47
C ILE A 95 5.68 5.05 -10.23
N ILE A 96 6.76 4.37 -9.83
CA ILE A 96 6.78 3.51 -8.64
C ILE A 96 6.54 4.34 -7.38
N LEU A 97 7.26 5.45 -7.20
CA LEU A 97 7.13 6.32 -6.03
C LEU A 97 5.74 6.93 -5.88
N GLU A 98 5.18 7.45 -6.96
CA GLU A 98 3.83 8.00 -6.95
C GLU A 98 2.80 6.91 -6.65
N SER A 99 2.99 5.72 -7.20
CA SER A 99 2.11 4.58 -6.93
C SER A 99 2.16 4.14 -5.46
N LEU A 100 3.36 4.10 -4.86
CA LEU A 100 3.54 3.83 -3.43
C LEU A 100 2.89 4.90 -2.56
N ARG A 101 3.06 6.19 -2.90
CA ARG A 101 2.43 7.30 -2.19
C ARG A 101 0.90 7.19 -2.22
N LEU A 102 0.32 6.90 -3.39
CA LEU A 102 -1.12 6.71 -3.54
C LEU A 102 -1.61 5.47 -2.78
N GLY A 103 -0.89 4.35 -2.86
CA GLY A 103 -1.19 3.14 -2.10
C GLY A 103 -1.19 3.37 -0.60
N ALA A 104 -0.19 4.10 -0.09
CA ALA A 104 -0.10 4.50 1.31
C ALA A 104 -1.30 5.35 1.76
N ILE A 105 -1.73 6.31 0.93
CA ILE A 105 -2.92 7.13 1.21
C ILE A 105 -4.19 6.27 1.23
N ILE A 106 -4.35 5.37 0.26
CA ILE A 106 -5.51 4.44 0.21
C ILE A 106 -5.54 3.58 1.46
N TRP A 107 -4.39 3.03 1.87
CA TRP A 107 -4.26 2.25 3.10
C TRP A 107 -4.70 3.06 4.33
N ILE A 108 -4.19 4.29 4.49
CA ILE A 108 -4.58 5.16 5.61
C ILE A 108 -6.08 5.42 5.63
N ILE A 109 -6.68 5.73 4.47
CA ILE A 109 -8.13 5.95 4.37
C ILE A 109 -8.90 4.72 4.82
N GLN A 110 -8.53 3.52 4.36
CA GLN A 110 -9.20 2.29 4.78
C GLN A 110 -9.05 2.01 6.28
N ALA A 111 -7.87 2.27 6.85
CA ALA A 111 -7.64 2.09 8.28
C ALA A 111 -8.54 3.02 9.10
N LYS A 112 -8.62 4.30 8.71
CA LYS A 112 -9.52 5.26 9.37
C LYS A 112 -10.99 4.92 9.19
N ARG A 113 -11.39 4.46 8.01
CA ARG A 113 -12.78 4.03 7.74
C ARG A 113 -13.18 2.84 8.61
N ARG A 114 -12.27 1.88 8.80
CA ARG A 114 -12.49 0.74 9.70
C ARG A 114 -12.70 1.19 11.14
N CYS A 115 -12.08 2.29 11.54
CA CYS A 115 -12.26 2.91 12.86
C CYS A 115 -13.47 3.87 12.96
N ARG A 116 -14.26 4.01 11.88
CA ARG A 116 -15.34 5.01 11.75
C ARG A 116 -14.88 6.47 11.89
N SER A 117 -13.57 6.72 11.85
CA SER A 117 -12.94 8.03 12.02
C SER A 117 -12.90 8.86 10.74
N TYR A 118 -13.41 8.31 9.62
CA TYR A 118 -13.39 9.02 8.35
C TYR A 118 -14.57 8.63 7.45
N PRO A 119 -15.41 9.60 7.01
CA PRO A 119 -16.54 9.33 6.12
C PRO A 119 -16.19 9.37 4.63
N GLY A 120 -14.98 9.84 4.26
CA GLY A 120 -14.58 9.99 2.87
C GLY A 120 -14.18 8.68 2.19
N THR A 121 -14.03 8.73 0.86
CA THR A 121 -13.71 7.55 0.03
C THR A 121 -12.31 7.66 -0.59
N ALA A 122 -11.69 6.51 -0.85
CA ALA A 122 -10.40 6.42 -1.54
C ALA A 122 -10.50 6.48 -3.07
N GLN A 123 -11.71 6.65 -3.62
CA GLN A 123 -12.02 6.40 -5.03
C GLN A 123 -11.20 7.25 -6.01
N ALA A 124 -10.95 8.52 -5.70
CA ALA A 124 -10.14 9.39 -6.56
C ALA A 124 -8.67 8.92 -6.64
N TYR A 125 -8.13 8.47 -5.51
CA TYR A 125 -6.77 7.91 -5.43
C TYR A 125 -6.69 6.56 -6.14
N ILE A 126 -7.70 5.68 -5.96
CA ILE A 126 -7.81 4.40 -6.67
C ILE A 126 -7.83 4.63 -8.18
N LYS A 127 -8.70 5.49 -8.68
CA LYS A 127 -8.80 5.79 -10.12
C LYS A 127 -7.47 6.28 -10.69
N THR A 128 -6.78 7.14 -9.94
CA THR A 128 -5.47 7.67 -10.35
C THR A 128 -4.41 6.58 -10.38
N LEU A 129 -4.37 5.73 -9.35
CA LEU A 129 -3.43 4.63 -9.23
C LEU A 129 -3.67 3.56 -10.30
N VAL A 130 -4.92 3.16 -10.54
CA VAL A 130 -5.30 2.23 -11.61
C VAL A 130 -4.86 2.73 -12.96
N ARG A 131 -5.07 4.02 -13.26
CA ARG A 131 -4.59 4.64 -14.50
C ARG A 131 -3.07 4.54 -14.62
N ILE A 132 -2.32 4.92 -13.58
CA ILE A 132 -0.85 4.85 -13.57
C ILE A 132 -0.36 3.40 -13.79
N ILE A 133 -0.98 2.41 -13.15
CA ILE A 133 -0.56 1.01 -13.28
C ILE A 133 -0.98 0.41 -14.64
N SER A 134 -2.12 0.84 -15.20
CA SER A 134 -2.67 0.33 -16.47
C SER A 134 -1.97 0.90 -17.69
N ASP A 135 -1.69 2.22 -17.69
CA ASP A 135 -1.01 2.91 -18.80
C ASP A 135 0.42 2.39 -19.00
N ASN A 136 0.98 1.70 -18.00
CA ASN A 136 2.32 1.14 -18.01
C ASN A 136 2.28 -0.40 -17.92
N ALA A 137 1.39 -1.06 -18.67
CA ALA A 137 1.26 -2.52 -18.68
C ALA A 137 2.00 -3.24 -19.85
N GLU A 138 2.62 -2.49 -20.78
CA GLU A 138 3.32 -3.06 -21.95
C GLU A 138 4.76 -3.52 -21.64
N ASP A 139 5.34 -4.37 -22.51
CA ASP A 139 6.68 -4.98 -22.38
C ASP A 139 7.81 -3.93 -22.25
N GLY A 140 8.03 -3.46 -21.03
CA GLY A 140 8.90 -2.34 -20.67
C GLY A 140 8.53 -1.63 -19.37
N THR A 141 7.57 -2.17 -18.61
CA THR A 141 7.06 -1.56 -17.38
C THR A 141 8.13 -1.41 -16.29
N PRO A 142 8.07 -0.35 -15.46
CA PRO A 142 8.89 -0.24 -14.24
C PRO A 142 8.79 -1.43 -13.30
N TRP A 143 7.65 -2.12 -13.33
CA TRP A 143 7.29 -3.14 -12.36
C TRP A 143 7.88 -4.51 -12.67
N ASN A 144 8.23 -4.75 -13.94
CA ASN A 144 8.79 -6.04 -14.39
C ASN A 144 10.32 -6.13 -14.19
N CYS A 145 10.95 -5.10 -13.63
CA CYS A 145 12.39 -5.08 -13.41
C CYS A 145 12.87 -6.01 -12.28
N SER A 146 12.01 -6.35 -11.31
CA SER A 146 12.33 -7.31 -10.26
C SER A 146 11.10 -8.03 -9.71
N ALA A 147 11.29 -9.23 -9.17
CA ALA A 147 10.22 -10.01 -8.55
C ALA A 147 9.61 -9.27 -7.33
N GLU A 148 10.43 -8.49 -6.61
CA GLU A 148 9.96 -7.68 -5.50
C GLU A 148 9.01 -6.57 -5.94
N LEU A 149 9.30 -5.90 -7.07
CA LEU A 149 8.41 -4.86 -7.60
C LEU A 149 7.10 -5.43 -8.13
N GLN A 150 7.11 -6.65 -8.67
CA GLN A 150 5.89 -7.36 -9.03
C GLN A 150 5.01 -7.63 -7.80
N VAL A 151 5.61 -7.98 -6.66
CA VAL A 151 4.88 -8.15 -5.38
C VAL A 151 4.28 -6.83 -4.90
N VAL A 152 5.02 -5.72 -5.01
CA VAL A 152 4.50 -4.38 -4.68
C VAL A 152 3.34 -4.00 -5.58
N ARG A 153 3.45 -4.26 -6.89
CA ARG A 153 2.37 -4.01 -7.86
C ARG A 153 1.11 -4.80 -7.52
N LEU A 154 1.26 -6.11 -7.27
CA LEU A 154 0.16 -6.97 -6.84
C LEU A 154 -0.48 -6.46 -5.55
N TRP A 155 0.33 -6.05 -4.56
CA TRP A 155 -0.17 -5.45 -3.32
C TRP A 155 -1.03 -4.20 -3.60
N LEU A 156 -0.56 -3.28 -4.44
CA LEU A 156 -1.30 -2.07 -4.81
C LEU A 156 -2.63 -2.39 -5.51
N LEU A 157 -2.63 -3.34 -6.46
CA LEU A 157 -3.82 -3.75 -7.19
C LEU A 157 -4.87 -4.37 -6.26
N VAL A 158 -4.43 -5.28 -5.38
CA VAL A 158 -5.31 -5.93 -4.42
C VAL A 158 -5.83 -4.92 -3.42
N LEU A 159 -4.97 -4.03 -2.90
CA LEU A 159 -5.37 -2.94 -2.00
C LEU A 159 -6.47 -2.08 -2.64
N CYS A 160 -6.30 -1.67 -3.90
CA CYS A 160 -7.34 -0.96 -4.66
C CYS A 160 -8.63 -1.77 -4.78
N SER A 161 -8.55 -3.07 -5.04
CA SER A 161 -9.73 -3.92 -5.25
C SER A 161 -10.60 -4.06 -4.01
N VAL A 162 -9.99 -4.12 -2.82
CA VAL A 162 -10.69 -4.24 -1.53
C VAL A 162 -11.09 -2.88 -0.94
N SER A 163 -10.64 -1.78 -1.54
CA SER A 163 -10.83 -0.41 -1.04
C SER A 163 -12.11 0.27 -1.57
N GLU A 164 -13.13 -0.51 -1.92
CA GLU A 164 -14.37 -0.05 -2.53
C GLU A 164 -14.15 0.78 -3.82
N PRO A 165 -13.53 0.19 -4.86
CA PRO A 165 -13.39 0.83 -6.15
C PRO A 165 -14.74 1.03 -6.85
N SER A 166 -14.78 1.86 -7.89
CA SER A 166 -15.95 1.89 -8.78
C SER A 166 -16.11 0.54 -9.50
N ALA A 167 -17.32 0.19 -9.96
CA ALA A 167 -17.54 -1.06 -10.70
C ALA A 167 -16.64 -1.19 -11.95
N GLN A 168 -16.39 -0.07 -12.64
CA GLN A 168 -15.48 -0.02 -13.78
C GLN A 168 -14.03 -0.29 -13.36
N ASP A 169 -13.56 0.38 -12.31
CA ASP A 169 -12.20 0.20 -11.80
C ASP A 169 -12.00 -1.22 -11.26
N TYR A 170 -12.99 -1.79 -10.56
CA TYR A 170 -12.98 -3.16 -10.06
C TYR A 170 -12.78 -4.19 -11.18
N SER A 171 -13.56 -4.07 -12.26
CA SER A 171 -13.43 -4.97 -13.41
C SER A 171 -12.04 -4.90 -14.05
N THR A 172 -11.46 -3.69 -14.10
CA THR A 172 -10.12 -3.45 -14.63
C THR A 172 -9.06 -4.06 -13.72
N LEU A 173 -9.17 -3.83 -12.42
CA LEU A 173 -8.29 -4.39 -11.39
C LEU A 173 -8.27 -5.92 -11.43
N MET A 174 -9.45 -6.56 -11.45
CA MET A 174 -9.54 -8.02 -11.49
C MET A 174 -8.93 -8.61 -12.75
N ARG A 175 -9.10 -7.96 -13.90
CA ARG A 175 -8.45 -8.38 -15.14
C ARG A 175 -6.93 -8.31 -15.06
N ILE A 176 -6.38 -7.23 -14.48
CA ILE A 176 -4.93 -7.06 -14.35
C ILE A 176 -4.37 -8.07 -13.33
N ILE A 177 -5.02 -8.23 -12.18
CA ILE A 177 -4.62 -9.21 -11.16
C ILE A 177 -4.61 -10.62 -11.74
N ALA A 178 -5.64 -11.02 -12.50
CA ALA A 178 -5.70 -12.33 -13.13
C ALA A 178 -4.57 -12.55 -14.14
N SER A 179 -4.20 -11.52 -14.91
CA SER A 179 -3.04 -11.58 -15.83
C SER A 179 -1.74 -11.79 -15.06
N GLU A 180 -1.51 -11.00 -14.00
CA GLU A 180 -0.28 -11.09 -13.20
C GLU A 180 -0.17 -12.41 -12.44
N MET A 181 -1.29 -12.92 -11.92
CA MET A 181 -1.33 -14.25 -11.30
C MET A 181 -0.91 -15.34 -12.30
N LYS A 182 -1.39 -15.24 -13.55
CA LYS A 182 -1.01 -16.18 -14.62
C LYS A 182 0.49 -16.06 -14.96
N GLU A 183 1.00 -14.84 -15.09
CA GLU A 183 2.41 -14.59 -15.39
C GLU A 183 3.35 -15.09 -14.29
N GLN A 184 2.94 -14.96 -13.02
CA GLN A 184 3.71 -15.40 -11.86
C GLN A 184 3.43 -16.87 -11.47
N ASN A 185 2.66 -17.62 -12.26
CA ASN A 185 2.23 -19.00 -11.97
C ASN A 185 1.54 -19.16 -10.60
N LEU A 186 0.81 -18.14 -10.15
CA LEU A 186 0.00 -18.17 -8.95
C LEU A 186 -1.36 -18.81 -9.29
N VAL A 187 -1.59 -20.00 -8.77
CA VAL A 187 -2.78 -20.82 -9.09
C VAL A 187 -3.95 -20.48 -8.18
N THR A 188 -3.70 -19.94 -6.98
CA THR A 188 -4.75 -19.65 -5.99
C THR A 188 -4.61 -18.26 -5.38
N TRP A 189 -5.73 -17.70 -4.93
CA TRP A 189 -5.75 -16.48 -4.12
C TRP A 189 -4.90 -16.62 -2.86
N SER A 190 -4.87 -17.80 -2.23
CA SER A 190 -4.04 -18.05 -1.05
C SER A 190 -2.54 -17.84 -1.32
N GLN A 191 -2.05 -18.24 -2.49
CA GLN A 191 -0.66 -18.05 -2.90
C GLN A 191 -0.36 -16.57 -3.18
N LEU A 192 -1.30 -15.88 -3.82
CA LEU A 192 -1.22 -14.42 -4.01
C LEU A 192 -1.18 -13.69 -2.67
N PHE A 193 -2.10 -13.97 -1.75
CA PHE A 193 -2.13 -13.37 -0.42
C PHE A 193 -0.85 -13.66 0.37
N SER A 194 -0.31 -14.88 0.28
CA SER A 194 0.97 -15.22 0.92
C SER A 194 2.13 -14.40 0.35
N SER A 195 2.11 -14.11 -0.95
CA SER A 195 3.17 -13.33 -1.62
C SER A 195 3.16 -11.87 -1.20
N ILE A 196 1.96 -11.28 -1.12
CA ILE A 196 1.74 -9.87 -0.78
C ILE A 196 1.69 -9.61 0.73
N GLN A 197 1.57 -10.63 1.59
CA GLN A 197 1.61 -10.49 3.07
C GLN A 197 2.89 -9.83 3.60
N ARG A 198 3.95 -9.78 2.78
CA ARG A 198 5.19 -9.06 3.07
C ARG A 198 5.07 -7.53 2.99
N MET A 199 3.92 -7.03 2.54
CA MET A 199 3.56 -5.60 2.50
C MET A 199 2.54 -5.28 3.61
N PRO A 200 2.36 -4.02 4.02
CA PRO A 200 1.41 -3.65 5.07
C PRO A 200 -0.04 -3.95 4.70
N TRP A 201 -0.79 -4.55 5.63
CA TRP A 201 -2.21 -4.90 5.47
C TRP A 201 -3.05 -4.47 6.68
N ILE A 202 -4.30 -4.10 6.42
CA ILE A 202 -5.30 -3.67 7.42
C ILE A 202 -6.22 -4.82 7.80
N TYR A 203 -6.47 -5.72 6.85
CA TYR A 203 -7.35 -6.86 7.04
C TYR A 203 -6.55 -8.01 7.64
N SER A 204 -7.01 -8.55 8.77
CA SER A 204 -6.62 -9.89 9.21
C SER A 204 -6.96 -10.89 8.11
N ARG A 205 -6.22 -12.02 8.10
CA ARG A 205 -6.24 -13.19 7.18
C ARG A 205 -7.59 -13.77 6.71
N GLU A 206 -8.71 -13.11 6.92
CA GLU A 206 -9.93 -13.29 6.15
C GLU A 206 -9.66 -12.81 4.72
N VAL A 207 -8.93 -13.66 3.99
CA VAL A 207 -9.18 -13.86 2.56
C VAL A 207 -10.69 -13.90 2.45
N PRO A 208 -11.35 -13.04 1.64
CA PRO A 208 -12.77 -13.19 1.39
C PRO A 208 -12.99 -14.66 1.05
N ASP A 209 -13.94 -15.33 1.71
CA ASP A 209 -14.23 -16.73 1.42
C ASP A 209 -14.80 -16.78 0.00
N LEU A 210 -13.90 -16.85 -1.00
CA LEU A 210 -14.23 -16.76 -2.42
C LEU A 210 -14.90 -18.03 -2.93
N SER A 211 -15.20 -19.01 -2.06
CA SER A 211 -16.12 -20.10 -2.40
C SER A 211 -17.56 -19.62 -2.67
N THR A 212 -17.86 -18.33 -2.44
CA THR A 212 -19.14 -17.72 -2.77
C THR A 212 -19.09 -16.67 -3.89
N LEU A 213 -17.98 -16.56 -4.65
CA LEU A 213 -17.88 -15.71 -5.85
C LEU A 213 -17.68 -16.53 -7.12
#